data_AF-A0A1I7FGR7-F1
#
_entry.id   AF-A0A1I7FGR7-F1
#
_cell.length_a   1.000
_cell.length_b   1.000
_cell.length_c   1.000
_cell.angle_alpha   90.00
_cell.angle_beta   90.00
_cell.angle_gamma   90.00
#
_symmetry.space_group_name_H-M   'P 1'
#
loop_
_entity.id
_entity.type
_entity.pdbx_description
1 polymer ?
#
loop_
_entity_poly.entity_id
_entity_poly.type
_entity_poly.pdbx_seq_one_letter_code
_entity_poly.pdbx_strand_id
1 'polypeptide(L)' 'METKFLTNPKLPPFLPHGWKKEVAKVLGIHPNTVMRNLKRGKGDVYNKIVRAAAAKYGEKQEAGS' A
#
# COMPACT_ATOMS: atom_id res chain seq x y z
N MET A 1 15.41 -9.31 15.51
CA MET A 1 14.19 -8.65 14.99
C MET A 1 14.13 -8.92 13.49
N GLU A 2 13.44 -9.99 13.08
CA GLU A 2 13.26 -10.28 11.66
C GLU A 2 12.21 -9.33 11.08
N THR A 3 12.66 -8.27 10.42
CA THR A 3 11.81 -7.50 9.52
C THR A 3 11.51 -8.38 8.31
N LYS A 4 10.44 -9.16 8.37
CA LYS A 4 9.92 -9.92 7.22
C LYS A 4 9.51 -8.91 6.16
N PHE A 5 10.45 -8.55 5.29
CA PHE A 5 10.19 -7.74 4.11
C PHE A 5 9.14 -8.49 3.31
N LEU A 6 7.93 -7.95 3.22
CA LEU A 6 6.87 -8.43 2.35
C LEU A 6 7.47 -8.64 0.95
N THR A 7 7.81 -9.90 0.65
CA THR A 7 8.60 -10.30 -0.53
C THR A 7 7.83 -10.04 -1.83
N ASN A 8 6.54 -9.73 -1.72
CA ASN A 8 5.76 -9.13 -2.77
C ASN A 8 4.77 -8.13 -2.17
N PRO A 9 4.92 -6.82 -2.42
CA PRO A 9 3.92 -5.85 -2.03
C PRO A 9 2.65 -6.12 -2.86
N LYS A 10 1.66 -6.77 -2.25
CA LYS A 10 0.32 -6.94 -2.81
C LYS A 10 -0.65 -5.98 -2.12
N LEU A 11 -1.57 -5.42 -2.91
CA LEU A 11 -2.66 -4.63 -2.34
C LEU A 11 -3.51 -5.52 -1.43
N PRO A 12 -3.95 -5.02 -0.26
CA PRO A 12 -4.87 -5.75 0.57
C PRO A 12 -6.19 -5.98 -0.19
N PRO A 13 -6.89 -7.10 0.09
CA PRO A 13 -8.07 -7.52 -0.66
C PRO A 13 -9.26 -6.57 -0.45
N PHE A 14 -9.31 -5.90 0.69
CA PHE A 14 -10.36 -4.95 1.02
C PHE A 14 -9.77 -3.56 1.24
N LEU A 15 -10.29 -2.58 0.51
CA LEU A 15 -9.87 -1.18 0.59
C LEU A 15 -11.10 -0.27 0.58
N PRO A 16 -11.25 0.65 1.56
CA PRO A 16 -12.43 1.49 1.66
C PRO A 16 -12.50 2.51 0.52
N HIS A 17 -13.70 3.02 0.22
CA HIS A 17 -13.85 4.06 -0.79
C HIS A 17 -13.00 5.29 -0.43
N GLY A 18 -12.25 5.81 -1.41
CA GLY A 18 -11.35 6.95 -1.20
C GLY A 18 -9.97 6.63 -0.61
N TRP A 19 -9.62 5.36 -0.33
CA TRP A 19 -8.31 4.96 0.22
C TRP A 19 -7.11 5.51 -0.58
N LYS A 20 -7.25 5.67 -1.90
CA LYS A 20 -6.20 6.23 -2.76
C LYS A 20 -5.84 7.67 -2.39
N LYS A 21 -6.82 8.48 -1.97
CA LYS A 21 -6.61 9.86 -1.50
C LYS A 21 -5.89 9.87 -0.16
N GLU A 22 -6.25 8.96 0.73
CA GLU A 22 -5.60 8.82 2.04
C GLU A 22 -4.15 8.36 1.91
N VAL A 23 -3.87 7.37 1.05
CA VAL A 23 -2.50 6.92 0.76
C VAL A 23 -1.70 8.03 0.07
N ALA A 24 -2.32 8.78 -0.85
CA ALA A 24 -1.70 9.94 -1.47
C ALA A 24 -1.28 11.00 -0.43
N LYS A 25 -2.15 11.28 0.54
CA LYS A 25 -1.87 12.20 1.66
C LYS A 25 -0.73 11.70 2.54
N VAL A 26 -0.73 10.42 2.91
CA VAL A 26 0.34 9.80 3.72
C VAL A 26 1.69 9.85 3.02
N LEU A 27 1.71 9.61 1.70
CA LEU A 27 2.94 9.59 0.91
C LEU A 27 3.36 10.98 0.41
N GLY A 28 2.55 12.02 0.63
CA GLY A 28 2.82 13.37 0.13
C GLY A 28 2.84 13.47 -1.40
N ILE A 29 2.10 12.61 -2.11
CA ILE A 29 2.05 12.59 -3.58
C ILE A 29 0.65 12.90 -4.10
N HIS A 30 0.56 13.33 -5.36
CA HIS A 30 -0.73 13.61 -5.98
C HIS A 30 -1.56 12.30 -6.18
N PRO A 31 -2.90 12.31 -5.97
CA PRO A 31 -3.74 11.13 -6.18
C PRO A 31 -3.65 10.53 -7.60
N ASN A 32 -3.44 11.35 -8.64
CA ASN A 32 -3.16 10.82 -9.99
C ASN A 32 -1.85 10.03 -10.07
N THR A 33 -0.83 10.39 -9.28
CA THR A 33 0.41 9.61 -9.20
C THR A 33 0.12 8.24 -8.63
N VAL A 34 -0.74 8.15 -7.61
CA VAL A 34 -1.21 6.86 -7.08
C VAL A 34 -1.91 6.06 -8.16
N MET A 35 -2.90 6.64 -8.84
CA MET A 35 -3.66 5.94 -9.89
C MET A 35 -2.78 5.46 -11.05
N ARG A 36 -1.84 6.29 -11.53
CA ARG A 36 -0.91 5.93 -12.62
C ARG A 36 0.02 4.78 -12.22
N ASN A 37 0.56 4.80 -11.01
CA ASN A 37 1.44 3.73 -10.53
C ASN A 37 0.66 2.43 -10.27
N LEU A 38 -0.57 2.52 -9.78
CA LEU A 38 -1.47 1.36 -9.66
C LEU A 38 -1.77 0.74 -11.02
N LYS A 39 -2.04 1.56 -12.05
CA LYS A 39 -2.27 1.07 -13.42
C LYS A 39 -1.03 0.39 -14.02
N ARG A 40 0.17 0.88 -13.68
CA ARG A 40 1.44 0.26 -14.10
C ARG A 40 1.74 -1.04 -13.36
N GLY A 41 1.29 -1.18 -12.11
CA GLY A 41 1.48 -2.37 -11.29
C GLY A 41 2.92 -2.68 -10.89
N LYS A 42 3.86 -1.74 -11.07
CA LYS A 42 5.30 -1.95 -10.80
C LYS A 42 6.05 -0.65 -10.52
N GLY A 43 7.22 -0.78 -9.89
CA GLY A 43 8.16 0.31 -9.59
C GLY A 43 8.14 0.76 -8.14
N ASP A 44 9.13 1.57 -7.74
CA ASP A 44 9.31 2.00 -6.34
C ASP A 44 8.10 2.73 -5.75
N VAL A 45 7.48 3.60 -6.54
CA VAL A 45 6.30 4.35 -6.09
C VAL A 45 5.11 3.41 -5.89
N TYR A 46 4.95 2.41 -6.77
CA TYR A 46 3.95 1.36 -6.57
C TYR A 46 4.20 0.61 -5.26
N ASN A 47 5.44 0.17 -5.01
CA ASN A 47 5.80 -0.53 -3.78
C ASN A 47 5.50 0.32 -2.53
N LYS A 48 5.81 1.63 -2.56
CA LYS A 48 5.47 2.56 -1.48
C LYS A 48 3.97 2.71 -1.26
N ILE A 49 3.18 2.82 -2.33
CA ILE A 49 1.71 2.87 -2.27
C ILE A 49 1.14 1.63 -1.61
N VAL A 50 1.58 0.46 -2.06
CA VAL A 50 1.09 -0.81 -1.53
C VAL A 50 1.49 -0.99 -0.07
N ARG A 51 2.71 -0.64 0.30
CA ARG A 51 3.18 -0.71 1.69
C ARG A 51 2.39 0.23 2.61
N ALA A 52 2.09 1.44 2.15
CA ALA A 52 1.27 2.39 2.89
C ALA A 52 -0.20 1.94 3.00
N ALA A 53 -0.76 1.38 1.93
CA ALA A 53 -2.10 0.81 1.94
C ALA A 53 -2.20 -0.39 2.89
N ALA A 54 -1.22 -1.31 2.85
CA ALA A 54 -1.15 -2.46 3.74
C ALA A 54 -0.95 -2.06 5.21
N ALA A 55 -0.09 -1.08 5.50
CA ALA A 55 0.12 -0.61 6.86
C ALA A 55 -1.13 0.07 7.46
N LYS A 56 -1.96 0.70 6.62
CA LYS A 56 -3.14 1.44 7.07
C LYS A 56 -4.44 0.63 7.07
N TYR A 57 -4.60 -0.25 6.08
CA TYR A 57 -5.85 -0.97 5.81
C TYR A 57 -5.69 -2.48 5.71
N GLY A 58 -4.47 -2.99 5.63
CA GLY A 58 -4.25 -4.42 5.75
C GLY A 58 -4.75 -4.87 7.11
N GLU A 59 -5.39 -6.03 7.17
CA GLU A 59 -5.52 -6.74 8.43
C GLU A 59 -4.12 -6.83 9.03
N LYS A 60 -3.98 -6.42 10.29
CA LYS A 60 -2.86 -6.91 11.07
C LYS A 60 -2.97 -8.41 10.97
N GLN A 61 -2.13 -9.04 10.16
CA GLN A 61 -1.70 -10.38 10.50
C GLN A 61 -0.95 -10.18 11.82
N GLU A 62 -1.71 -10.15 12.93
CA GLU A 62 -1.19 -10.61 14.19
C GLU A 62 -0.52 -11.93 13.85
N ALA A 63 0.78 -11.97 14.07
CA ALA A 63 1.52 -13.21 14.10
C ALA A 63 0.84 -14.06 15.19
N GLY A 64 -0.17 -14.83 14.78
CA GLY A 64 -0.86 -15.78 15.63
C GLY A 64 0.11 -16.91 15.92
N SER A 65 0.58 -16.91 17.18
CA SER A 65 1.16 -17.97 18.03
C SER A 65 1.94 -19.09 17.35
#